data_AF-A0AA88P307-F1
#
_entry.id   AF-A0AA88P307-F1
#
_cell.length_a   1.000
_cell.length_b   1.000
_cell.length_c   1.000
_cell.angle_alpha   90.00
_cell.angle_beta   90.00
_cell.angle_gamma   90.00
#
_symmetry.space_group_name_H-M   'P 1'
#
loop_
_entity.id
_entity.type
_entity.pdbx_description
1 polymer ?
#
loop_
_entity_poly.entity_id
_entity_poly.type
_entity_poly.pdbx_seq_one_letter_code
_entity_poly.pdbx_strand_id
1 'polypeptide(L)'
;MQANFTLDNDIQSSFIQRRLKSQERKEMQREILSILGLPHRPRPLLQERHTAAPMYMLDLYNAILEDGDQRSGFVYSYKPVFTTPGPPMVTQQDSRFLNDADMVMSFANLVDPDEDLRLYHQHRRELRFDLSRIPSGETVTAAELRIYKDFVHERYENETFRISVFQVLQQQPKRELYLLDSRVVWAAEEGWLVFDLTVTTNHWVINTGQNMGLQLFLETAHGERINPRKAGLVGSSGPQNKQPFMVAFLKASGIHFRSVRSASGNKQRGHHRSKNPKPGVAASQVALRTAEAAEGASVDPKQGCKKHELYVSFRDLGWQDWIIAPEGYAAYYCEGECVFPLNSYMNATNHAIVQTLVHFINPETVPKPCCAPTQLHGISVLYFDDSSNVILKKYRNMVVRACGCH
;
A
#
# COMPACT_ATOMS: atom_id res chain seq x y z
N MET A 1 -27.35 5.54 32.69
CA MET A 1 -26.25 4.57 32.77
C MET A 1 -25.73 4.34 31.35
N GLN A 2 -24.74 5.13 30.95
CA GLN A 2 -24.05 4.98 29.67
C GLN A 2 -22.84 4.06 29.93
N ALA A 3 -22.82 2.90 29.28
CA ALA A 3 -21.68 1.98 29.34
C ALA A 3 -20.62 2.47 28.35
N ASN A 4 -19.50 2.97 28.88
CA ASN A 4 -18.26 3.21 28.15
C ASN A 4 -17.67 1.85 27.73
N PHE A 5 -17.76 1.52 26.44
CA PHE A 5 -16.96 0.45 25.85
C PHE A 5 -15.62 1.03 25.37
N THR A 6 -14.64 1.07 26.26
CA THR A 6 -13.22 1.11 25.86
C THR A 6 -12.84 -0.29 25.40
N LEU A 7 -12.72 -0.49 24.09
CA LEU A 7 -12.30 -1.77 23.51
C LEU A 7 -10.81 -2.02 23.77
N ASP A 8 -10.54 -3.01 24.61
CA ASP A 8 -9.26 -3.72 24.74
C ASP A 8 -8.89 -4.41 23.40
N ASN A 9 -8.17 -3.70 22.53
CA ASN A 9 -7.60 -4.27 21.30
C ASN A 9 -6.12 -4.70 21.46
N ASP A 10 -5.56 -4.66 22.67
CA ASP A 10 -4.13 -4.92 22.95
C ASP A 10 -3.78 -6.42 23.17
N ILE A 11 -4.76 -7.34 23.13
CA ILE A 11 -4.60 -8.65 23.79
C ILE A 11 -4.08 -9.78 22.88
N GLN A 12 -4.19 -9.72 21.54
CA GLN A 12 -3.78 -10.86 20.68
C GLN A 12 -2.56 -10.66 19.77
N SER A 13 -2.29 -9.44 19.28
CA SER A 13 -1.08 -9.14 18.49
C SER A 13 0.21 -9.38 19.29
N SER A 14 0.19 -8.93 20.55
CA SER A 14 1.33 -9.00 21.45
C SER A 14 1.73 -10.44 21.81
N PHE A 15 0.82 -11.41 21.64
CA PHE A 15 1.04 -12.80 22.01
C PHE A 15 2.09 -13.49 21.12
N ILE A 16 2.08 -13.23 19.82
CA ILE A 16 3.00 -13.89 18.88
C ILE A 16 4.42 -13.33 19.04
N GLN A 17 4.59 -12.01 19.10
CA GLN A 17 5.93 -11.42 19.18
C GLN A 17 6.61 -11.59 20.54
N ARG A 18 5.87 -11.60 21.66
CA ARG A 18 6.47 -11.75 23.00
C ARG A 18 7.06 -13.15 23.26
N ARG A 19 6.68 -14.16 22.48
CA ARG A 19 7.14 -15.56 22.62
C ARG A 19 8.26 -15.96 21.68
N LEU A 20 8.52 -15.18 20.62
CA LEU A 20 9.52 -15.53 19.61
C LEU A 20 10.93 -15.21 20.08
N LYS A 21 11.88 -16.11 19.80
CA LYS A 21 13.31 -15.84 19.96
C LYS A 21 13.73 -14.72 19.00
N SER A 22 14.80 -14.01 19.34
CA SER A 22 15.32 -12.88 18.53
C SER A 22 15.58 -13.27 17.06
N GLN A 23 16.04 -14.50 16.81
CA GLN A 23 16.24 -15.01 15.46
C GLN A 23 14.93 -15.22 14.70
N GLU A 24 13.94 -15.87 15.31
CA GLU A 24 12.61 -16.11 14.71
C GLU A 24 11.91 -14.78 14.38
N ARG A 25 12.08 -13.76 15.23
CA ARG A 25 11.57 -12.40 14.98
C ARG A 25 12.20 -11.77 13.73
N LYS A 26 13.51 -11.94 13.53
CA LYS A 26 14.22 -11.42 12.34
C LYS A 26 13.79 -12.12 11.06
N GLU A 27 13.60 -13.43 11.12
CA GLU A 27 13.11 -14.23 9.99
C GLU A 27 11.68 -13.82 9.60
N MET A 28 10.80 -13.70 10.59
CA MET A 28 9.43 -13.19 10.37
C MET A 28 9.42 -11.80 9.74
N GLN A 29 10.23 -10.87 10.25
CA GLN A 29 10.33 -9.53 9.68
C GLN A 29 10.81 -9.55 8.22
N ARG A 30 11.77 -10.41 7.89
CA ARG A 30 12.27 -10.56 6.52
C ARG A 30 11.19 -11.09 5.57
N GLU A 31 10.38 -12.05 6.02
CA GLU A 31 9.26 -12.57 5.21
C GLU A 31 8.18 -11.51 4.99
N ILE A 32 7.82 -10.73 6.02
CA ILE A 32 6.84 -9.65 5.86
C ILE A 32 7.36 -8.59 4.88
N LEU A 33 8.63 -8.17 4.98
CA LEU A 33 9.24 -7.25 4.02
C LEU A 33 9.19 -7.81 2.59
N SER A 34 9.45 -9.11 2.44
CA SER A 34 9.35 -9.76 1.14
C SER A 34 7.92 -9.79 0.58
N ILE A 35 6.89 -9.95 1.41
CA ILE A 35 5.49 -9.86 0.98
C ILE A 35 5.17 -8.42 0.53
N LEU A 36 5.73 -7.43 1.22
CA LEU A 36 5.63 -6.03 0.83
C LEU A 36 6.47 -5.68 -0.41
N GLY A 37 7.26 -6.61 -0.94
CA GLY A 37 8.15 -6.39 -2.08
C GLY A 37 9.33 -5.48 -1.75
N LEU A 38 9.68 -5.34 -0.47
CA LEU A 38 10.79 -4.53 0.00
C LEU A 38 12.02 -5.41 0.29
N PRO A 39 13.20 -5.09 -0.28
CA PRO A 39 14.41 -5.88 -0.06
C PRO A 39 14.96 -5.73 1.37
N HIS A 40 14.69 -4.60 2.01
CA HIS A 40 15.08 -4.30 3.38
C HIS A 40 14.13 -3.27 4.01
N ARG A 41 14.28 -3.03 5.32
CA ARG A 41 13.53 -1.98 6.03
C ARG A 41 14.03 -0.59 5.57
N PRO A 42 13.14 0.26 5.04
CA PRO A 42 13.49 1.62 4.65
C PRO A 42 14.00 2.48 5.81
N ARG A 43 14.85 3.46 5.51
CA ARG A 43 15.39 4.41 6.49
C ARG A 43 15.23 5.87 6.03
N PRO A 44 14.00 6.41 6.08
CA PRO A 44 13.74 7.78 5.66
C PRO A 44 14.35 8.81 6.60
N LEU A 45 14.54 10.03 6.09
CA LEU A 45 14.93 11.17 6.91
C LEU A 45 13.74 11.64 7.75
N LEU A 46 13.89 11.64 9.08
CA LEU A 46 12.80 11.89 10.05
C LEU A 46 12.05 13.22 9.86
N GLN A 47 12.67 14.21 9.22
CA GLN A 47 12.18 15.58 9.15
C GLN A 47 11.13 15.81 8.04
N GLU A 48 10.88 14.81 7.18
CA GLU A 48 10.06 15.01 5.97
C GLU A 48 8.56 14.73 6.15
N ARG A 49 8.11 14.26 7.32
CA ARG A 49 6.71 13.85 7.55
C ARG A 49 5.66 14.94 7.38
N HIS A 50 6.04 16.19 7.57
CA HIS A 50 5.14 17.34 7.53
C HIS A 50 5.30 18.17 6.25
N THR A 51 5.99 17.62 5.25
CA THR A 51 6.07 18.26 3.92
C THR A 51 4.78 18.06 3.13
N ALA A 52 4.59 18.85 2.08
CA ALA A 52 3.38 18.83 1.25
C ALA A 52 3.01 17.44 0.71
N ALA A 53 4.01 16.67 0.25
CA ALA A 53 3.82 15.36 -0.37
C ALA A 53 3.20 14.30 0.59
N PRO A 54 3.77 14.01 1.78
CA PRO A 54 3.15 13.12 2.76
C PRO A 54 1.75 13.55 3.19
N MET A 55 1.48 14.85 3.33
CA MET A 55 0.13 15.32 3.67
C MET A 55 -0.86 14.99 2.55
N TYR A 56 -0.52 15.28 1.30
CA TYR A 56 -1.33 14.91 0.15
C TYR A 56 -1.56 13.39 0.08
N MET A 57 -0.50 12.60 0.24
CA MET A 57 -0.59 11.13 0.17
C MET A 57 -1.40 10.53 1.32
N LEU A 58 -1.43 11.20 2.47
CA LEU A 58 -2.28 10.82 3.59
C LEU A 58 -3.75 11.14 3.33
N ASP A 59 -4.06 12.31 2.77
CA ASP A 59 -5.42 12.63 2.31
C ASP A 59 -5.89 11.60 1.27
N LEU A 60 -4.99 11.21 0.35
CA LEU A 60 -5.23 10.20 -0.67
C LEU A 60 -5.54 8.82 -0.06
N TYR A 61 -4.80 8.44 0.99
CA TYR A 61 -5.07 7.22 1.76
C TYR A 61 -6.42 7.28 2.48
N ASN A 62 -6.76 8.41 3.11
CA ASN A 62 -8.03 8.58 3.81
C ASN A 62 -9.23 8.51 2.84
N ALA A 63 -9.10 9.07 1.64
CA ALA A 63 -10.13 8.97 0.60
C ALA A 63 -10.42 7.53 0.17
N ILE A 64 -9.42 6.64 0.17
CA ILE A 64 -9.60 5.21 -0.12
C ILE A 64 -10.41 4.51 0.99
N LEU A 65 -10.22 4.92 2.25
CA LEU A 65 -10.94 4.33 3.37
C LEU A 65 -12.42 4.71 3.35
N GLU A 66 -12.74 5.98 3.05
CA GLU A 66 -14.12 6.45 2.95
C GLU A 66 -14.91 5.75 1.82
N ASP A 67 -14.28 5.52 0.67
CA ASP A 67 -14.91 4.79 -0.45
C ASP A 67 -15.04 3.27 -0.16
N GLY A 68 -14.13 2.72 0.64
CA GLY A 68 -14.16 1.32 1.08
C GLY A 68 -15.26 1.00 2.11
N ASP A 69 -15.63 1.97 2.95
CA ASP A 69 -16.60 1.78 4.05
C ASP A 69 -18.02 1.51 3.52
N GLN A 70 -18.38 2.08 2.37
CA GLN A 70 -19.70 1.88 1.74
C GLN A 70 -19.89 0.50 1.11
N ARG A 71 -18.81 -0.20 0.73
CA ARG A 71 -18.88 -1.50 0.04
C ARG A 71 -18.65 -2.71 0.96
N SER A 72 -18.03 -2.50 2.12
CA SER A 72 -17.47 -3.59 2.91
C SER A 72 -18.15 -3.81 4.26
N GLY A 73 -18.80 -2.79 4.84
CA GLY A 73 -19.37 -2.87 6.20
C GLY A 73 -18.33 -3.17 7.29
N PHE A 74 -17.04 -2.95 6.99
CA PHE A 74 -15.91 -3.15 7.90
C PHE A 74 -15.31 -1.80 8.27
N VAL A 75 -15.64 -1.34 9.48
CA VAL A 75 -15.02 -0.15 10.05
C VAL A 75 -13.61 -0.51 10.48
N TYR A 76 -12.60 -0.23 9.65
CA TYR A 76 -11.26 -0.01 10.18
C TYR A 76 -11.34 1.27 11.00
N SER A 77 -11.40 1.16 12.33
CA SER A 77 -11.32 2.33 13.22
C SER A 77 -9.88 2.86 13.22
N TYR A 78 -9.45 3.38 12.07
CA TYR A 78 -8.24 4.16 11.95
C TYR A 78 -8.60 5.57 12.37
N LYS A 79 -8.22 5.94 13.60
CA LYS A 79 -8.17 7.35 13.96
C LYS A 79 -6.96 7.93 13.24
N PRO A 80 -7.10 8.95 12.38
CA PRO A 80 -5.96 9.57 11.74
C PRO A 80 -5.03 10.11 12.83
N VAL A 81 -3.83 9.55 12.91
CA VAL A 81 -2.77 10.02 13.84
C VAL A 81 -2.25 11.39 13.38
N PHE A 82 -2.41 11.69 12.09
CA PHE A 82 -2.09 12.97 11.48
C PHE A 82 -3.32 13.44 10.69
N THR A 83 -4.00 14.46 11.19
CA THR A 83 -4.96 15.23 10.40
C THR A 83 -4.19 16.30 9.65
N THR A 84 -4.36 16.40 8.34
CA THR A 84 -3.81 17.51 7.56
C THR A 84 -4.44 18.83 8.04
N PRO A 85 -3.66 19.89 8.31
CA PRO A 85 -4.23 21.19 8.64
C PRO A 85 -4.79 21.83 7.36
N GLY A 86 -6.08 21.60 7.06
CA GLY A 86 -6.75 22.24 5.92
C GLY A 86 -7.84 21.37 5.26
N PRO A 87 -8.51 21.89 4.22
CA PRO A 87 -9.36 21.09 3.36
C PRO A 87 -8.53 20.02 2.62
N PRO A 88 -9.09 18.83 2.36
CA PRO A 88 -8.38 17.74 1.71
C PRO A 88 -7.84 18.18 0.35
N MET A 89 -6.57 17.88 0.10
CA MET A 89 -5.89 18.24 -1.15
C MET A 89 -6.27 17.36 -2.35
N VAL A 90 -7.10 16.35 -2.12
CA VAL A 90 -7.48 15.32 -3.10
C VAL A 90 -8.64 15.81 -3.95
N THR A 91 -8.48 15.70 -5.27
CA THR A 91 -9.53 16.05 -6.22
C THR A 91 -10.34 14.81 -6.63
N GLN A 92 -11.53 15.00 -7.22
CA GLN A 92 -12.32 13.90 -7.77
C GLN A 92 -11.59 13.14 -8.90
N GLN A 93 -10.68 13.81 -9.60
CA GLN A 93 -9.85 13.21 -10.65
C GLN A 93 -8.83 12.24 -10.05
N ASP A 94 -8.22 12.60 -8.92
CA ASP A 94 -7.29 11.74 -8.18
C ASP A 94 -7.95 10.41 -7.79
N SER A 95 -9.21 10.45 -7.33
CA SER A 95 -9.97 9.24 -6.99
C SER A 95 -10.17 8.31 -8.20
N ARG A 96 -10.29 8.87 -9.42
CA ARG A 96 -10.37 8.06 -10.64
C ARG A 96 -9.04 7.41 -10.96
N PHE A 97 -7.94 8.16 -10.88
CA PHE A 97 -6.59 7.63 -11.10
C PHE A 97 -6.23 6.55 -10.09
N LEU A 98 -6.64 6.71 -8.82
CA LEU A 98 -6.46 5.72 -7.77
C LEU A 98 -7.13 4.38 -8.06
N ASN A 99 -8.33 4.39 -8.65
CA ASN A 99 -9.06 3.15 -8.92
C ASN A 99 -8.36 2.25 -9.94
N ASP A 100 -7.59 2.85 -10.85
CA ASP A 100 -6.83 2.14 -11.88
C ASP A 100 -5.39 1.82 -11.49
N ALA A 101 -4.88 2.42 -10.41
CA ALA A 101 -3.51 2.28 -9.93
C ALA A 101 -3.36 1.18 -8.87
N ASP A 102 -2.23 0.46 -8.92
CA ASP A 102 -1.82 -0.47 -7.87
C ASP A 102 -0.86 0.19 -6.85
N MET A 103 -0.21 1.28 -7.26
CA MET A 103 0.75 2.05 -6.48
C MET A 103 0.67 3.55 -6.83
N VAL A 104 0.89 4.41 -5.84
CA VAL A 104 1.12 5.84 -6.03
C VAL A 104 2.43 6.22 -5.34
N MET A 105 3.26 7.02 -5.98
CA MET A 105 4.53 7.50 -5.45
C MET A 105 4.60 9.02 -5.52
N SER A 106 5.08 9.66 -4.45
CA SER A 106 5.38 11.09 -4.43
C SER A 106 6.88 11.35 -4.57
N PHE A 107 7.27 12.41 -5.27
CA PHE A 107 8.66 12.83 -5.45
C PHE A 107 8.85 14.27 -4.98
N ALA A 108 9.82 14.47 -4.10
CA ALA A 108 10.22 15.81 -3.64
C ALA A 108 11.06 16.53 -4.70
N ASN A 109 10.96 17.85 -4.74
CA ASN A 109 11.80 18.67 -5.62
C ASN A 109 13.26 18.66 -5.13
N LEU A 110 14.19 18.34 -6.03
CA LEU A 110 15.63 18.24 -5.75
C LEU A 110 16.40 19.54 -5.98
N VAL A 111 15.75 20.59 -6.50
CA VAL A 111 16.43 21.87 -6.75
C VAL A 111 16.73 22.58 -5.43
N ASP A 112 18.02 22.85 -5.22
CA ASP A 112 18.53 23.54 -4.03
C ASP A 112 17.92 24.94 -3.88
N PRO A 113 17.46 25.33 -2.67
CA PRO A 113 17.03 26.69 -2.37
C PRO A 113 17.99 27.80 -2.84
N ASP A 114 19.30 27.56 -2.84
CA ASP A 114 20.32 28.53 -3.24
C ASP A 114 20.40 28.72 -4.77
N GLU A 115 20.11 27.68 -5.55
CA GLU A 115 19.95 27.80 -7.01
C GLU A 115 18.65 28.52 -7.37
N ASP A 116 17.59 28.31 -6.57
CA ASP A 116 16.29 28.99 -6.70
C ASP A 116 16.43 30.54 -6.58
N LEU A 117 17.38 31.01 -5.75
CA LEU A 117 17.74 32.43 -5.62
C LEU A 117 18.45 33.00 -6.86
N ARG A 118 19.31 32.23 -7.54
CA ARG A 118 19.96 32.68 -8.78
C ARG A 118 18.95 32.83 -9.93
N LEU A 119 17.97 31.93 -9.98
CA LEU A 119 16.88 31.96 -10.96
C LEU A 119 15.90 33.12 -10.74
N TYR A 120 15.92 33.75 -9.56
CA TYR A 120 15.13 34.94 -9.25
C TYR A 120 15.35 36.08 -10.26
N HIS A 121 16.59 36.29 -10.72
CA HIS A 121 16.87 37.33 -11.69
C HIS A 121 16.49 36.97 -13.13
N GLN A 122 16.13 35.71 -13.39
CA GLN A 122 15.87 35.18 -14.73
C GLN A 122 14.38 34.95 -15.02
N HIS A 123 13.49 35.37 -14.12
CA HIS A 123 12.02 35.24 -14.26
C HIS A 123 11.56 33.81 -14.61
N ARG A 124 12.29 32.80 -14.11
CA ARG A 124 12.00 31.38 -14.35
C ARG A 124 12.16 30.58 -13.06
N ARG A 125 11.51 29.43 -12.99
CA ARG A 125 11.74 28.43 -11.94
C ARG A 125 12.11 27.09 -12.55
N GLU A 126 13.00 26.35 -11.90
CA GLU A 126 13.39 25.00 -12.31
C GLU A 126 12.93 24.01 -11.24
N LEU A 127 12.49 22.83 -11.66
CA LEU A 127 12.14 21.72 -10.77
C LEU A 127 12.81 20.44 -11.28
N ARG A 128 13.24 19.58 -10.37
CA ARG A 128 13.86 18.30 -10.70
C ARG A 128 13.34 17.22 -9.77
N PHE A 129 13.01 16.07 -10.34
CA PHE A 129 12.49 14.91 -9.62
C PHE A 129 13.29 13.68 -10.03
N ASP A 130 13.71 12.87 -9.06
CA ASP A 130 14.40 11.61 -9.32
C ASP A 130 13.39 10.46 -9.42
N LEU A 131 13.18 9.99 -10.65
CA LEU A 131 12.26 8.89 -10.96
C LEU A 131 12.93 7.52 -11.00
N SER A 132 14.24 7.42 -10.70
CA SER A 132 15.00 6.17 -10.74
C SER A 132 14.50 5.11 -9.74
N ARG A 133 13.75 5.53 -8.72
CA ARG A 133 13.15 4.66 -7.70
C ARG A 133 11.88 3.95 -8.15
N ILE A 134 11.31 4.31 -9.30
CA ILE A 134 10.14 3.60 -9.84
C ILE A 134 10.57 2.17 -10.21
N PRO A 135 9.93 1.13 -9.66
CA PRO A 135 10.30 -0.26 -9.93
C PRO A 135 10.14 -0.63 -11.40
N SER A 136 11.05 -1.48 -11.91
CA SER A 136 10.93 -2.04 -13.26
C SER A 136 9.64 -2.86 -13.39
N GLY A 137 8.89 -2.64 -14.48
CA GLY A 137 7.62 -3.33 -14.73
C GLY A 137 6.39 -2.57 -14.23
N GLU A 138 6.56 -1.41 -13.59
CA GLU A 138 5.47 -0.47 -13.35
C GLU A 138 5.31 0.47 -14.55
N THR A 139 4.06 0.82 -14.88
CA THR A 139 3.72 1.79 -15.93
C THR A 139 3.01 2.99 -15.31
N VAL A 140 3.34 4.19 -15.77
CA VAL A 140 2.73 5.42 -15.23
C VAL A 140 1.43 5.67 -15.96
N THR A 141 0.31 5.55 -15.25
CA THR A 141 -1.03 5.78 -15.79
C THR A 141 -1.42 7.25 -15.75
N ALA A 142 -0.96 7.97 -14.73
CA ALA A 142 -1.11 9.41 -14.58
C ALA A 142 0.07 9.97 -13.79
N ALA A 143 0.49 11.19 -14.07
CA ALA A 143 1.44 11.92 -13.24
C ALA A 143 1.10 13.40 -13.19
N GLU A 144 1.22 13.98 -12.01
CA GLU A 144 0.86 15.37 -11.75
C GLU A 144 1.98 16.11 -11.04
N LEU A 145 2.19 17.36 -11.44
CA LEU A 145 2.96 18.34 -10.69
C LEU A 145 2.03 19.21 -9.87
N ARG A 146 2.32 19.35 -8.58
CA ARG A 146 1.54 20.19 -7.66
C ARG A 146 2.41 21.32 -7.13
N ILE A 147 1.95 22.56 -7.35
CA ILE A 147 2.63 23.78 -6.92
C ILE A 147 1.63 24.67 -6.20
N TYR A 148 2.00 25.16 -5.01
CA TYR A 148 1.17 26.09 -4.27
C TYR A 148 1.36 27.52 -4.77
N LYS A 149 0.25 28.24 -4.90
CA LYS A 149 0.22 29.68 -5.15
C LYS A 149 -0.35 30.37 -3.91
N ASP A 150 0.48 31.20 -3.26
CA ASP A 150 0.06 32.12 -2.20
C ASP A 150 -0.72 33.31 -2.78
N PHE A 151 -1.57 33.90 -1.93
CA PHE A 151 -2.25 35.16 -2.20
C PHE A 151 -1.26 36.33 -2.33
N VAL A 152 -1.48 37.22 -3.30
CA VAL A 152 -0.66 38.43 -3.50
C VAL A 152 -1.56 39.66 -3.45
N HIS A 153 -1.49 40.41 -2.34
CA HIS A 153 -2.49 41.44 -2.01
C HIS A 153 -2.41 42.73 -2.83
N GLU A 154 -1.23 43.22 -3.21
CA GLU A 154 -1.09 44.67 -3.51
C GLU A 154 -0.80 45.05 -4.96
N ARG A 155 -0.59 44.12 -5.89
CA ARG A 155 -0.02 44.48 -7.22
C ARG A 155 -0.83 44.06 -8.45
N TYR A 156 -1.73 43.07 -8.32
CA TYR A 156 -2.30 42.40 -9.48
C TYR A 156 -3.76 41.96 -9.27
N GLU A 157 -4.52 42.55 -8.34
CA GLU A 157 -5.83 42.00 -7.88
C GLU A 157 -6.81 41.64 -9.01
N ASN A 158 -6.73 42.29 -10.18
CA ASN A 158 -7.59 42.04 -11.35
C ASN A 158 -6.84 41.48 -12.58
N GLU A 159 -5.60 41.03 -12.40
CA GLU A 159 -4.83 40.42 -13.49
C GLU A 159 -4.91 38.89 -13.43
N THR A 160 -4.76 38.30 -14.62
CA THR A 160 -4.59 36.86 -14.76
C THR A 160 -3.16 36.54 -15.13
N PHE A 161 -2.67 35.44 -14.58
CA PHE A 161 -1.37 34.88 -14.91
C PHE A 161 -1.55 33.61 -15.72
N ARG A 162 -0.82 33.51 -16.83
CA ARG A 162 -0.61 32.26 -17.55
C ARG A 162 0.66 31.61 -17.04
N ILE A 163 0.51 30.46 -16.40
CA ILE A 163 1.60 29.64 -15.89
C ILE A 163 1.79 28.49 -16.87
N SER A 164 3.00 28.37 -17.41
CA SER A 164 3.33 27.37 -18.43
C SER A 164 4.50 26.51 -17.94
N VAL A 165 4.31 25.18 -18.00
CA VAL A 165 5.28 24.18 -17.56
C VAL A 165 5.92 23.54 -18.79
N PHE A 166 7.25 23.52 -18.83
CA PHE A 166 8.03 22.99 -19.94
C PHE A 166 8.96 21.88 -19.45
N GLN A 167 9.13 20.86 -20.29
CA GLN A 167 10.24 19.92 -20.18
C GLN A 167 11.48 20.53 -20.83
N VAL A 168 12.64 20.36 -20.19
CA VAL A 168 13.94 20.67 -20.79
C VAL A 168 14.39 19.47 -21.63
N LEU A 169 14.57 19.66 -22.94
CA LEU A 169 15.06 18.60 -23.83
C LEU A 169 16.58 18.62 -23.97
N GLN A 170 17.16 19.82 -24.05
CA GLN A 170 18.60 20.03 -24.19
C GLN A 170 19.02 21.29 -23.43
N GLN A 171 20.18 21.26 -22.77
CA GLN A 171 20.71 22.42 -22.04
C GLN A 171 21.66 23.30 -22.87
N GLN A 172 22.46 22.72 -23.78
CA GLN A 172 23.43 23.45 -24.60
C GLN A 172 23.49 22.90 -26.04
N PRO A 173 23.73 23.75 -27.07
CA PRO A 173 24.10 25.17 -27.02
C PRO A 173 22.90 26.15 -26.90
N LYS A 174 21.68 25.72 -27.24
CA LYS A 174 20.45 26.48 -27.03
C LYS A 174 19.50 25.62 -26.21
N ARG A 175 18.93 26.19 -25.14
CA ARG A 175 18.01 25.46 -24.27
C ARG A 175 16.71 25.21 -25.02
N GLU A 176 16.45 23.96 -25.37
CA GLU A 176 15.23 23.55 -26.07
C GLU A 176 14.18 23.12 -25.03
N LEU A 177 12.97 23.67 -25.19
CA LEU A 177 11.88 23.53 -24.24
C LEU A 177 10.65 23.00 -24.97
N TYR A 178 9.98 22.02 -24.36
CA TYR A 178 8.74 21.45 -24.86
C TYR A 178 7.62 21.75 -23.87
N LEU A 179 6.56 22.43 -24.32
CA LEU A 179 5.42 22.80 -23.46
C LEU A 179 4.65 21.53 -23.09
N LEU A 180 4.44 21.33 -21.79
CA LEU A 180 3.69 20.19 -21.26
C LEU A 180 2.24 20.57 -20.99
N ASP A 181 2.07 21.60 -20.16
CA ASP A 181 0.76 22.07 -19.72
C ASP A 181 0.83 23.57 -19.42
N SER A 182 -0.33 24.24 -19.48
CA SER A 182 -0.45 25.64 -19.11
C SER A 182 -1.80 25.93 -18.47
N ARG A 183 -1.82 26.80 -17.47
CA ARG A 183 -3.04 27.22 -16.78
C ARG A 183 -3.10 28.74 -16.66
N VAL A 184 -4.32 29.26 -16.77
CA VAL A 184 -4.61 30.68 -16.50
C VAL A 184 -5.31 30.76 -15.16
N VAL A 185 -4.74 31.55 -14.24
CA VAL A 185 -5.23 31.71 -12.87
C VAL A 185 -5.34 33.18 -12.52
N TRP A 186 -6.23 33.52 -11.59
CA TRP A 186 -6.28 34.87 -11.08
C TRP A 186 -5.09 35.15 -10.18
N ALA A 187 -4.53 36.35 -10.25
CA ALA A 187 -3.43 36.74 -9.37
C ALA A 187 -3.86 36.77 -7.89
N ALA A 188 -5.13 37.02 -7.61
CA ALA A 188 -5.75 36.98 -6.29
C ALA A 188 -6.15 35.56 -5.84
N GLU A 189 -6.05 34.54 -6.68
CA GLU A 189 -6.42 33.16 -6.31
C GLU A 189 -5.32 32.51 -5.46
N GLU A 190 -5.68 31.84 -4.37
CA GLU A 190 -4.75 31.06 -3.53
C GLU A 190 -5.12 29.57 -3.64
N GLY A 191 -4.12 28.70 -3.72
CA GLY A 191 -4.35 27.25 -3.69
C GLY A 191 -3.33 26.42 -4.45
N TRP A 192 -3.62 25.12 -4.52
CA TRP A 192 -2.81 24.15 -5.25
C TRP A 192 -3.13 24.18 -6.74
N LEU A 193 -2.10 24.43 -7.54
CA LEU A 193 -2.14 24.31 -8.98
C LEU A 193 -1.61 22.93 -9.37
N VAL A 194 -2.32 22.27 -10.27
CA VAL A 194 -2.01 20.92 -10.75
C VAL A 194 -1.63 21.00 -12.22
N PHE A 195 -0.58 20.31 -12.65
CA PHE A 195 -0.20 20.26 -14.07
C PHE A 195 0.03 18.81 -14.49
N ASP A 196 -0.45 18.45 -15.68
CA ASP A 196 -0.29 17.09 -16.19
C ASP A 196 1.15 16.86 -16.69
N LEU A 197 1.81 15.84 -16.13
CA LEU A 197 3.15 15.39 -16.50
C LEU A 197 3.16 13.97 -17.06
N THR A 198 2.02 13.35 -17.32
CA THR A 198 1.89 11.91 -17.59
C THR A 198 2.77 11.45 -18.75
N VAL A 199 2.75 12.17 -19.88
CA VAL A 199 3.51 11.83 -21.09
C VAL A 199 5.02 11.91 -20.83
N THR A 200 5.47 13.03 -20.26
CA THR A 200 6.89 13.26 -19.94
C THR A 200 7.42 12.27 -18.91
N THR A 201 6.61 11.94 -17.91
CA THR A 201 6.98 10.99 -16.86
C THR A 201 7.19 9.60 -17.44
N ASN A 202 6.28 9.13 -18.30
CA ASN A 202 6.46 7.86 -18.99
C ASN A 202 7.77 7.84 -19.81
N HIS A 203 8.08 8.93 -20.50
CA HIS A 203 9.32 9.05 -21.24
C HIS A 203 10.56 9.01 -20.32
N TRP A 204 10.56 9.71 -19.20
CA TRP A 204 11.67 9.72 -18.23
C TRP A 204 11.88 8.40 -17.49
N VAL A 205 10.81 7.65 -17.23
CA VAL A 205 10.92 6.31 -16.62
C VAL A 205 11.64 5.34 -17.57
N ILE A 206 11.39 5.44 -18.87
CA ILE A 206 12.06 4.62 -19.89
C ILE A 206 13.49 5.13 -20.14
N ASN A 207 13.66 6.44 -20.27
CA ASN A 207 14.91 7.11 -20.60
C ASN A 207 15.40 7.99 -19.43
N THR A 208 15.86 7.36 -18.35
CA THR A 208 16.27 8.06 -17.12
C THR A 208 17.37 9.10 -17.34
N GLY A 209 18.30 8.85 -18.28
CA GLY A 209 19.37 9.78 -18.65
C GLY A 209 18.92 11.05 -19.39
N GLN A 210 17.65 11.14 -19.79
CA GLN A 210 17.08 12.30 -20.48
C GLN A 210 16.20 13.17 -19.58
N ASN A 211 16.14 12.87 -18.28
CA ASN A 211 15.47 13.72 -17.30
C ASN A 211 16.35 14.94 -16.97
N MET A 212 16.13 16.03 -17.70
CA MET A 212 16.84 17.30 -17.51
C MET A 212 16.04 18.30 -16.65
N GLY A 213 14.93 17.86 -16.06
CA GLY A 213 14.04 18.66 -15.23
C GLY A 213 12.97 19.43 -16.00
N LEU A 214 12.20 20.20 -15.22
CA LEU A 214 11.14 21.07 -15.67
C LEU A 214 11.55 22.53 -15.52
N GLN A 215 10.96 23.36 -16.35
CA GLN A 215 11.08 24.81 -16.27
C GLN A 215 9.71 25.47 -16.34
N LEU A 216 9.49 26.45 -15.47
CA LEU A 216 8.24 27.18 -15.37
C LEU A 216 8.44 28.64 -15.70
N PHE A 217 7.48 29.17 -16.46
CA PHE A 217 7.35 30.59 -16.73
C PHE A 217 5.97 31.08 -16.34
N LEU A 218 5.92 32.36 -15.98
CA LEU A 218 4.71 33.05 -15.62
C LEU A 218 4.62 34.32 -16.46
N GLU A 219 3.52 34.47 -17.18
CA GLU A 219 3.25 35.58 -18.09
C GLU A 219 1.94 36.27 -17.71
N THR A 220 1.89 37.60 -17.80
CA THR A 220 0.63 38.36 -17.64
C THR A 220 -0.27 38.15 -18.86
N ALA A 221 -1.53 38.61 -18.75
CA ALA A 221 -2.43 38.73 -19.90
C ALA A 221 -1.83 39.57 -21.06
N HIS A 222 -0.87 40.46 -20.76
CA HIS A 222 -0.18 41.29 -21.74
C HIS A 222 1.10 40.64 -22.32
N GLY A 223 1.43 39.41 -21.90
CA GLY A 223 2.60 38.66 -22.38
C GLY A 223 3.91 39.04 -21.69
N GLU A 224 3.86 39.81 -20.59
CA GLU A 224 5.06 40.18 -19.84
C GLU A 224 5.46 39.06 -18.89
N ARG A 225 6.74 38.69 -18.89
CA ARG A 225 7.28 37.67 -17.98
C ARG A 225 7.48 38.22 -16.58
N ILE A 226 6.83 37.59 -15.62
CA ILE A 226 6.92 37.93 -14.21
C ILE A 226 7.69 36.85 -13.46
N ASN A 227 8.38 37.26 -12.40
CA ASN A 227 9.08 36.34 -11.53
C ASN A 227 8.05 35.48 -10.75
N PRO A 228 8.11 34.14 -10.86
CA PRO A 228 7.19 33.23 -10.17
C PRO A 228 7.02 33.50 -8.67
N ARG A 229 8.11 33.81 -7.96
CA ARG A 229 8.11 34.10 -6.51
C ARG A 229 7.36 35.39 -6.18
N LYS A 230 7.46 36.43 -7.03
CA LYS A 230 6.71 37.69 -6.86
C LYS A 230 5.21 37.53 -7.12
N ALA A 231 4.85 36.57 -7.97
CA ALA A 231 3.47 36.20 -8.27
C ALA A 231 2.87 35.19 -7.27
N GLY A 232 3.57 34.89 -6.16
CA GLY A 232 3.10 34.03 -5.09
C GLY A 232 3.35 32.53 -5.30
N LEU A 233 4.05 32.10 -6.37
CA LEU A 233 4.37 30.68 -6.53
C LEU A 233 5.44 30.23 -5.52
N VAL A 234 5.09 29.25 -4.69
CA VAL A 234 5.96 28.69 -3.65
C VAL A 234 7.00 27.75 -4.27
N GLY A 235 8.28 27.96 -3.93
CA GLY A 235 9.43 27.19 -4.43
C GLY A 235 10.10 26.38 -3.32
N SER A 236 11.33 25.92 -3.54
CA SER A 236 12.09 25.14 -2.55
C SER A 236 12.39 25.93 -1.29
N SER A 237 12.55 27.25 -1.40
CA SER A 237 12.79 28.14 -0.25
C SER A 237 11.52 28.49 0.54
N GLY A 238 10.36 27.96 0.15
CA GLY A 238 9.08 28.26 0.79
C GLY A 238 8.77 27.36 1.99
N PRO A 239 7.60 27.56 2.65
CA PRO A 239 7.13 26.70 3.73
C PRO A 239 7.06 25.22 3.29
N GLN A 240 7.61 24.30 4.10
CA GLN A 240 7.70 22.87 3.76
C GLN A 240 6.35 22.21 3.42
N ASN A 241 5.27 22.66 4.06
CA ASN A 241 3.91 22.20 3.82
C ASN A 241 3.29 22.72 2.52
N LYS A 242 3.93 23.67 1.84
CA LYS A 242 3.50 24.28 0.57
C LYS A 242 4.52 24.08 -0.56
N GLN A 243 5.61 23.37 -0.30
CA GLN A 243 6.65 23.11 -1.30
C GLN A 243 6.11 22.27 -2.47
N PRO A 244 6.62 22.50 -3.68
CA PRO A 244 6.17 21.77 -4.86
C PRO A 244 6.62 20.31 -4.81
N PHE A 245 5.76 19.42 -5.30
CA PHE A 245 6.05 18.01 -5.39
C PHE A 245 5.37 17.41 -6.63
N MET A 246 5.85 16.25 -7.03
CA MET A 246 5.25 15.46 -8.09
C MET A 246 4.61 14.21 -7.50
N VAL A 247 3.51 13.76 -8.09
CA VAL A 247 2.90 12.46 -7.79
C VAL A 247 2.72 11.66 -9.07
N ALA A 248 3.03 10.37 -9.02
CA ALA A 248 2.80 9.43 -10.10
C ALA A 248 1.88 8.29 -9.64
N PHE A 249 0.88 7.98 -10.45
CA PHE A 249 0.00 6.84 -10.32
C PHE A 249 0.52 5.73 -11.22
N LEU A 250 0.77 4.57 -10.65
CA LEU A 250 1.42 3.44 -11.31
C LEU A 250 0.54 2.20 -11.29
N LYS A 251 0.64 1.45 -12.38
CA LYS A 251 -0.02 0.16 -12.56
C LYS A 251 1.01 -0.89 -12.95
N ALA A 252 0.90 -2.05 -12.31
CA ALA A 252 1.77 -3.17 -12.62
C ALA A 252 1.52 -3.64 -14.05
N SER A 253 2.56 -3.61 -14.89
CA SER A 253 2.54 -4.33 -16.16
C SER A 253 2.36 -5.80 -15.83
N GLY A 254 1.40 -6.50 -16.46
CA GLY A 254 0.99 -7.87 -16.12
C GLY A 254 2.06 -8.96 -16.17
N ILE A 255 3.34 -8.61 -16.33
CA ILE A 255 4.53 -9.47 -16.33
C ILE A 255 5.19 -9.46 -14.94
N HIS A 256 4.42 -9.70 -13.88
CA HIS A 256 4.98 -10.17 -12.62
C HIS A 256 4.60 -11.64 -12.46
N PHE A 257 5.50 -12.53 -12.91
CA PHE A 257 5.49 -13.91 -12.46
C PHE A 257 5.66 -13.87 -10.94
N ARG A 258 4.57 -14.02 -10.19
CA ARG A 258 4.67 -14.41 -8.79
C ARG A 258 5.44 -15.73 -8.80
N SER A 259 6.68 -15.70 -8.34
CA SER A 259 7.39 -16.94 -8.04
C SER A 259 6.55 -17.67 -7.01
N VAL A 260 5.88 -18.73 -7.44
CA VAL A 260 5.20 -19.65 -6.55
C VAL A 260 6.30 -20.24 -5.68
N ARG A 261 6.45 -19.72 -4.46
CA ARG A 261 7.39 -20.29 -3.51
C ARG A 261 6.85 -21.63 -3.08
N SER A 262 7.30 -22.70 -3.73
CA SER A 262 7.35 -24.01 -3.08
C SER A 262 8.27 -23.84 -1.88
N ALA A 263 7.73 -24.01 -0.67
CA ALA A 263 8.54 -24.04 0.54
C ALA A 263 9.71 -25.00 0.31
N SER A 264 10.94 -24.50 0.35
CA SER A 264 12.14 -25.32 0.30
C SER A 264 12.13 -26.22 1.54
N GLY A 265 11.57 -27.42 1.38
CA GLY A 265 11.51 -28.43 2.42
C GLY A 265 12.92 -28.86 2.79
N ASN A 266 13.39 -28.37 3.92
CA ASN A 266 14.60 -28.90 4.56
C ASN A 266 14.26 -30.32 5.07
N LYS A 267 14.42 -31.33 4.20
CA LYS A 267 14.29 -32.75 4.53
C LYS A 267 15.41 -33.13 5.50
N GLN A 268 15.22 -32.94 6.80
CA GLN A 268 15.93 -33.72 7.80
C GLN A 268 15.17 -35.02 8.04
N ARG A 269 15.63 -36.06 7.34
CA ARG A 269 15.30 -37.46 7.61
C ARG A 269 15.90 -37.84 8.98
N GLY A 270 15.06 -37.84 10.01
CA GLY A 270 15.36 -38.48 11.30
C GLY A 270 14.85 -39.92 11.30
N HIS A 271 15.77 -40.88 11.13
CA HIS A 271 15.54 -42.31 11.34
C HIS A 271 15.32 -42.58 12.83
N HIS A 272 14.16 -43.12 13.23
CA HIS A 272 14.08 -43.90 14.47
C HIS A 272 13.03 -45.03 14.42
N ARG A 273 13.59 -46.24 14.30
CA ARG A 273 13.26 -47.51 14.97
C ARG A 273 11.83 -48.06 14.92
N SER A 274 11.69 -49.03 14.01
CA SER A 274 10.77 -50.17 14.02
C SER A 274 10.74 -50.93 15.36
N LYS A 275 9.53 -51.28 15.81
CA LYS A 275 9.24 -52.52 16.56
C LYS A 275 7.97 -53.15 15.98
N ASN A 276 8.11 -54.37 15.46
CA ASN A 276 7.02 -55.24 15.02
C ASN A 276 6.07 -55.61 16.16
N PRO A 277 4.84 -56.02 15.82
CA PRO A 277 4.44 -57.40 16.15
C PRO A 277 3.92 -58.20 14.94
N LYS A 278 4.01 -59.53 15.07
CA LYS A 278 3.63 -60.57 14.10
C LYS A 278 2.11 -60.88 14.15
N PRO A 279 1.58 -61.63 13.16
CA PRO A 279 0.17 -61.58 12.75
C PRO A 279 -0.71 -62.64 13.44
N GLY A 280 -2.00 -62.32 13.55
CA GLY A 280 -3.04 -63.22 14.04
C GLY A 280 -4.37 -62.95 13.32
N VAL A 281 -4.89 -64.01 12.71
CA VAL A 281 -6.09 -64.12 11.86
C VAL A 281 -7.38 -63.77 12.61
N ALA A 282 -8.25 -62.97 12.01
CA ALA A 282 -9.67 -63.28 11.76
C ALA A 282 -10.43 -62.01 11.35
N ALA A 283 -10.76 -61.95 10.05
CA ALA A 283 -11.73 -61.00 9.52
C ALA A 283 -13.15 -61.41 9.92
N SER A 284 -14.04 -60.42 9.88
CA SER A 284 -15.50 -60.51 9.97
C SER A 284 -16.08 -60.40 11.39
N GLN A 285 -17.07 -59.51 11.51
CA GLN A 285 -18.00 -59.31 12.63
C GLN A 285 -17.65 -58.26 13.71
N VAL A 286 -17.33 -57.02 13.31
CA VAL A 286 -17.56 -55.84 14.20
C VAL A 286 -18.11 -54.63 13.43
N ALA A 287 -18.62 -54.82 12.21
CA ALA A 287 -19.10 -53.73 11.35
C ALA A 287 -20.53 -53.23 11.65
N LEU A 288 -21.08 -53.45 12.85
CA LEU A 288 -22.46 -53.05 13.17
C LEU A 288 -22.73 -52.68 14.64
N ARG A 289 -21.70 -52.41 15.45
CA ARG A 289 -21.86 -51.99 16.86
C ARG A 289 -21.00 -50.79 17.28
N THR A 290 -20.65 -49.93 16.33
CA THR A 290 -20.02 -48.62 16.59
C THR A 290 -20.88 -47.44 16.12
N ALA A 291 -22.09 -47.69 15.63
CA ALA A 291 -23.07 -46.65 15.32
C ALA A 291 -23.74 -46.05 16.58
N GLU A 292 -23.64 -46.71 17.75
CA GLU A 292 -24.27 -46.27 19.00
C GLU A 292 -23.28 -45.64 20.01
N ALA A 293 -22.01 -45.49 19.61
CA ALA A 293 -20.99 -44.74 20.39
C ALA A 293 -20.76 -43.32 19.84
N ALA A 294 -21.59 -42.86 18.88
CA ALA A 294 -21.51 -41.54 18.26
C ALA A 294 -22.59 -40.55 18.74
N GLU A 295 -23.37 -40.89 19.77
CA GLU A 295 -24.35 -39.98 20.40
C GLU A 295 -23.75 -39.13 21.56
N GLY A 296 -22.44 -39.24 21.81
CA GLY A 296 -21.77 -38.53 22.91
C GLY A 296 -20.71 -37.49 22.50
N ALA A 297 -20.37 -37.39 21.22
CA ALA A 297 -19.50 -36.31 20.73
C ALA A 297 -20.38 -35.20 20.18
N SER A 298 -20.89 -34.35 21.07
CA SER A 298 -21.28 -33.01 20.66
C SER A 298 -20.05 -32.40 19.99
N VAL A 299 -20.05 -32.36 18.66
CA VAL A 299 -19.07 -31.59 17.90
C VAL A 299 -19.32 -30.16 18.32
N ASP A 300 -18.57 -29.70 19.32
CA ASP A 300 -18.62 -28.32 19.77
C ASP A 300 -18.36 -27.50 18.50
N PRO A 301 -19.25 -26.57 18.10
CA PRO A 301 -19.03 -25.67 16.96
C PRO A 301 -17.69 -24.90 17.08
N LYS A 302 -16.99 -25.00 18.22
CA LYS A 302 -15.60 -24.58 18.40
C LYS A 302 -14.53 -25.38 17.66
N GLN A 303 -14.76 -26.62 17.22
CA GLN A 303 -13.75 -27.48 16.58
C GLN A 303 -13.76 -27.48 15.04
N GLY A 304 -14.86 -27.06 14.40
CA GLY A 304 -14.97 -27.04 12.94
C GLY A 304 -14.18 -25.91 12.27
N CYS A 305 -13.82 -26.08 11.00
CA CYS A 305 -13.12 -25.06 10.21
C CYS A 305 -13.83 -23.70 10.25
N LYS A 306 -13.15 -22.68 10.78
CA LYS A 306 -13.68 -21.32 10.90
C LYS A 306 -12.59 -20.26 10.84
N LYS A 307 -13.03 -19.01 10.70
CA LYS A 307 -12.16 -17.83 10.76
C LYS A 307 -11.89 -17.45 12.21
N HIS A 308 -10.64 -17.16 12.53
CA HIS A 308 -10.18 -16.72 13.85
C HIS A 308 -9.51 -15.35 13.76
N GLU A 309 -9.49 -14.65 14.89
CA GLU A 309 -8.94 -13.29 14.98
C GLU A 309 -7.40 -13.32 15.04
N LEU A 310 -6.80 -12.45 14.22
CA LEU A 310 -5.36 -12.20 14.23
C LEU A 310 -5.15 -10.76 13.80
N TYR A 311 -4.46 -10.00 14.64
CA TYR A 311 -4.07 -8.62 14.35
C TYR A 311 -2.56 -8.55 14.17
N VAL A 312 -2.13 -7.96 13.05
CA VAL A 312 -0.71 -7.70 12.76
C VAL A 312 -0.43 -6.23 13.04
N SER A 313 0.27 -5.95 14.13
CA SER A 313 0.69 -4.60 14.52
C SER A 313 2.06 -4.25 13.93
N PHE A 314 2.10 -3.25 13.04
CA PHE A 314 3.37 -2.67 12.57
C PHE A 314 4.08 -1.90 13.69
N ARG A 315 3.32 -1.43 14.68
CA ARG A 315 3.86 -0.80 15.89
C ARG A 315 4.69 -1.79 16.72
N ASP A 316 4.20 -3.01 16.89
CA ASP A 316 4.90 -4.06 17.66
C ASP A 316 6.18 -4.49 16.91
N LEU A 317 6.14 -4.50 15.57
CA LEU A 317 7.33 -4.71 14.72
C LEU A 317 8.34 -3.56 14.81
N GLY A 318 7.98 -2.43 15.40
CA GLY A 318 8.81 -1.23 15.52
C GLY A 318 9.02 -0.54 14.18
N TRP A 319 8.02 -0.57 13.29
CA TRP A 319 8.07 -0.03 11.92
C TRP A 319 7.43 1.36 11.79
N GLN A 320 7.18 2.03 12.91
CA GLN A 320 6.55 3.36 12.96
C GLN A 320 7.45 4.49 12.46
N ASP A 321 8.71 4.22 12.17
CA ASP A 321 9.68 5.15 11.57
C ASP A 321 9.47 5.32 10.07
N TRP A 322 9.01 4.28 9.36
CA TRP A 322 8.86 4.29 7.91
C TRP A 322 7.44 3.95 7.42
N ILE A 323 6.64 3.19 8.17
CA ILE A 323 5.20 3.03 7.87
C ILE A 323 4.44 4.23 8.45
N ILE A 324 3.66 4.89 7.61
CA ILE A 324 2.81 6.02 7.98
C ILE A 324 1.41 5.52 8.35
N ALA A 325 0.82 4.63 7.53
CA ALA A 325 -0.49 4.04 7.79
C ALA A 325 -0.67 2.68 7.07
N PRO A 326 -1.51 1.78 7.60
CA PRO A 326 -2.12 1.82 8.94
C PRO A 326 -1.10 1.48 10.04
N GLU A 327 -1.47 1.60 11.33
CA GLU A 327 -0.62 1.11 12.44
C GLU A 327 -0.57 -0.43 12.52
N GLY A 328 -1.54 -1.09 11.91
CA GLY A 328 -1.70 -2.52 11.83
C GLY A 328 -2.99 -2.89 11.12
N TYR A 329 -3.24 -4.18 10.94
CA TYR A 329 -4.45 -4.65 10.27
C TYR A 329 -4.92 -6.00 10.83
N ALA A 330 -6.23 -6.23 10.78
CA ALA A 330 -6.84 -7.50 11.14
C ALA A 330 -6.65 -8.50 9.99
N ALA A 331 -5.58 -9.28 10.05
CA ALA A 331 -5.27 -10.31 9.04
C ALA A 331 -6.27 -11.47 9.08
N TYR A 332 -6.69 -11.87 10.28
CA TYR A 332 -7.41 -13.12 10.55
C TYR A 332 -6.66 -14.37 10.06
N TYR A 333 -7.11 -15.56 10.45
CA TYR A 333 -6.60 -16.83 9.92
C TYR A 333 -7.68 -17.91 9.95
N CYS A 334 -7.44 -19.02 9.26
CA CYS A 334 -8.33 -20.17 9.24
C CYS A 334 -7.77 -21.29 10.10
N GLU A 335 -8.59 -21.84 10.98
CA GLU A 335 -8.24 -22.97 11.83
C GLU A 335 -9.50 -23.78 12.17
N GLY A 336 -9.33 -25.09 12.33
CA GLY A 336 -10.35 -26.05 12.70
C GLY A 336 -10.29 -27.31 11.86
N GLU A 337 -11.04 -28.32 12.27
CA GLU A 337 -11.08 -29.61 11.60
C GLU A 337 -12.13 -29.65 10.46
N CYS A 338 -11.79 -30.38 9.40
CA CYS A 338 -12.64 -30.69 8.27
C CYS A 338 -12.97 -32.19 8.30
N VAL A 339 -13.89 -32.59 9.18
CA VAL A 339 -14.30 -33.98 9.40
C VAL A 339 -15.75 -34.21 9.00
N PHE A 340 -16.10 -35.44 8.64
CA PHE A 340 -17.47 -35.78 8.28
C PHE A 340 -18.34 -35.89 9.54
N PRO A 341 -19.59 -35.39 9.53
CA PRO A 341 -20.26 -34.66 8.46
C PRO A 341 -19.77 -33.20 8.33
N LEU A 342 -19.52 -32.77 7.09
CA LEU A 342 -19.16 -31.37 6.82
C LEU A 342 -20.41 -30.51 6.87
N ASN A 343 -20.41 -29.54 7.78
CA ASN A 343 -21.52 -28.61 7.93
C ASN A 343 -21.51 -27.53 6.83
N SER A 344 -22.68 -26.99 6.50
CA SER A 344 -22.84 -25.98 5.43
C SER A 344 -21.99 -24.71 5.64
N TYR A 345 -21.72 -24.32 6.88
CA TYR A 345 -20.88 -23.16 7.20
C TYR A 345 -19.38 -23.37 6.91
N MET A 346 -18.93 -24.59 6.63
CA MET A 346 -17.52 -24.91 6.35
C MET A 346 -17.14 -24.74 4.87
N ASN A 347 -18.05 -24.24 4.02
CA ASN A 347 -17.82 -23.92 2.59
C ASN A 347 -16.98 -24.99 1.85
N ALA A 348 -17.29 -26.27 2.09
CA ALA A 348 -16.48 -27.36 1.56
C ALA A 348 -16.68 -27.53 0.06
N THR A 349 -15.59 -27.75 -0.67
CA THR A 349 -15.68 -28.12 -2.09
C THR A 349 -16.19 -29.56 -2.26
N ASN A 350 -16.74 -29.89 -3.42
CA ASN A 350 -17.12 -31.27 -3.75
C ASN A 350 -15.92 -32.23 -3.61
N HIS A 351 -14.71 -31.79 -3.99
CA HIS A 351 -13.48 -32.56 -3.81
C HIS A 351 -13.20 -32.83 -2.31
N ALA A 352 -13.29 -31.81 -1.47
CA ALA A 352 -13.12 -31.95 -0.03
C ALA A 352 -14.18 -32.88 0.59
N ILE A 353 -15.45 -32.81 0.15
CA ILE A 353 -16.51 -33.73 0.61
C ILE A 353 -16.16 -35.18 0.31
N VAL A 354 -15.78 -35.48 -0.94
CA VAL A 354 -15.38 -36.84 -1.36
C VAL A 354 -14.14 -37.29 -0.58
N GLN A 355 -13.14 -36.41 -0.46
CA GLN A 355 -11.91 -36.73 0.28
C GLN A 355 -12.20 -37.02 1.76
N THR A 356 -13.07 -36.25 2.42
CA THR A 356 -13.45 -36.52 3.81
C THR A 356 -14.20 -37.85 3.94
N LEU A 357 -15.08 -38.20 3.00
CA LEU A 357 -15.77 -39.50 2.99
C LEU A 357 -14.78 -40.67 2.84
N VAL A 358 -13.80 -40.55 1.93
CA VAL A 358 -12.77 -41.59 1.75
C VAL A 358 -11.83 -41.65 2.95
N HIS A 359 -11.42 -40.51 3.51
CA HIS A 359 -10.63 -40.44 4.73
C HIS A 359 -11.37 -41.10 5.91
N PHE A 360 -12.69 -40.93 6.02
CA PHE A 360 -13.50 -41.57 7.05
C PHE A 360 -13.48 -43.10 6.94
N ILE A 361 -13.41 -43.64 5.71
CA ILE A 361 -13.33 -45.10 5.46
C ILE A 361 -11.89 -45.62 5.63
N ASN A 362 -10.89 -44.88 5.15
CA ASN A 362 -9.49 -45.32 5.13
C ASN A 362 -8.50 -44.16 5.40
N PRO A 363 -8.34 -43.76 6.68
CA PRO A 363 -7.55 -42.58 7.04
C PRO A 363 -6.04 -42.73 6.80
N GLU A 364 -5.53 -43.96 6.71
CA GLU A 364 -4.12 -44.24 6.43
C GLU A 364 -3.72 -43.96 4.98
N THR A 365 -4.70 -43.96 4.06
CA THR A 365 -4.44 -43.81 2.62
C THR A 365 -4.71 -42.42 2.09
N VAL A 366 -5.66 -41.71 2.68
CA VAL A 366 -6.11 -40.38 2.24
C VAL A 366 -6.07 -39.45 3.44
N PRO A 367 -5.43 -38.26 3.37
CA PRO A 367 -5.41 -37.31 4.47
C PRO A 367 -6.74 -36.55 4.61
N LYS A 368 -7.00 -35.96 5.78
CA LYS A 368 -8.09 -35.00 5.97
C LYS A 368 -7.89 -33.77 5.07
N PRO A 369 -8.96 -33.15 4.53
CA PRO A 369 -8.87 -31.83 3.90
C PRO A 369 -8.38 -30.76 4.87
N CYS A 370 -7.81 -29.69 4.33
CA CYS A 370 -7.28 -28.59 5.13
C CYS A 370 -8.31 -27.46 5.29
N CYS A 371 -8.32 -26.83 6.46
CA CYS A 371 -9.04 -25.56 6.66
C CYS A 371 -8.20 -24.41 6.12
N ALA A 372 -8.64 -23.79 5.02
CA ALA A 372 -7.87 -22.76 4.31
C ALA A 372 -8.72 -21.53 3.95
N PRO A 373 -8.10 -20.36 3.70
CA PRO A 373 -8.81 -19.18 3.22
C PRO A 373 -9.42 -19.41 1.83
N THR A 374 -10.69 -19.07 1.67
CA THR A 374 -11.43 -19.21 0.40
C THR A 374 -11.65 -17.87 -0.29
N GLN A 375 -11.71 -16.80 0.51
CA GLN A 375 -11.82 -15.42 0.04
C GLN A 375 -10.84 -14.56 0.83
N LEU A 376 -10.09 -13.73 0.10
CA LEU A 376 -9.10 -12.83 0.65
C LEU A 376 -9.38 -11.40 0.18
N HIS A 377 -9.13 -10.43 1.06
CA HIS A 377 -9.13 -9.01 0.75
C HIS A 377 -7.72 -8.43 0.77
N GLY A 378 -7.56 -7.29 0.11
CA GLY A 378 -6.31 -6.54 0.14
C GLY A 378 -6.31 -5.46 1.21
N ILE A 379 -5.14 -4.91 1.48
CA ILE A 379 -4.94 -3.71 2.30
C ILE A 379 -4.17 -2.67 1.49
N SER A 380 -4.35 -1.40 1.82
CA SER A 380 -3.49 -0.32 1.34
C SER A 380 -2.49 0.03 2.45
N VAL A 381 -1.22 0.24 2.09
CA VAL A 381 -0.19 0.65 3.04
C VAL A 381 0.50 1.89 2.48
N LEU A 382 0.63 2.90 3.34
CA LEU A 382 1.30 4.17 3.11
C LEU A 382 2.62 4.19 3.89
N TYR A 383 3.75 4.36 3.21
CA TYR A 383 5.07 4.24 3.81
C TYR A 383 6.13 5.06 3.06
N PHE A 384 7.28 5.30 3.69
CA PHE A 384 8.44 5.94 3.07
C PHE A 384 9.41 4.92 2.46
N ASP A 385 10.08 5.30 1.36
CA ASP A 385 11.26 4.62 0.86
C ASP A 385 12.57 5.17 1.46
N ASP A 386 13.71 4.66 0.98
CA ASP A 386 15.05 5.11 1.41
C ASP A 386 15.41 6.53 0.96
N SER A 387 14.71 7.05 -0.05
CA SER A 387 14.86 8.40 -0.59
C SER A 387 13.83 9.37 0.01
N SER A 388 13.14 8.97 1.09
CA SER A 388 12.03 9.71 1.73
C SER A 388 10.83 9.99 0.80
N ASN A 389 10.72 9.31 -0.34
CA ASN A 389 9.51 9.35 -1.16
C ASN A 389 8.38 8.62 -0.42
N VAL A 390 7.17 9.16 -0.47
CA VAL A 390 5.98 8.53 0.11
C VAL A 390 5.33 7.63 -0.93
N ILE A 391 5.08 6.38 -0.55
CA ILE A 391 4.51 5.33 -1.40
C ILE A 391 3.20 4.85 -0.78
N LEU A 392 2.13 4.90 -1.56
CA LEU A 392 0.85 4.28 -1.25
C LEU A 392 0.67 3.06 -2.15
N LYS A 393 0.63 1.85 -1.58
CA LYS A 393 0.53 0.61 -2.38
C LYS A 393 -0.59 -0.29 -1.90
N LYS A 394 -1.30 -0.90 -2.85
CA LYS A 394 -2.35 -1.89 -2.60
C LYS A 394 -1.77 -3.31 -2.61
N TYR A 395 -1.83 -3.98 -1.47
CA TYR A 395 -1.40 -5.37 -1.32
C TYR A 395 -2.62 -6.29 -1.32
N ARG A 396 -2.73 -7.15 -2.33
CA ARG A 396 -3.82 -8.12 -2.46
C ARG A 396 -3.56 -9.33 -1.54
N ASN A 397 -4.62 -10.04 -1.17
CA ASN A 397 -4.55 -11.32 -0.45
C ASN A 397 -3.94 -11.25 0.97
N MET A 398 -4.20 -10.16 1.69
CA MET A 398 -3.61 -9.90 3.02
C MET A 398 -4.57 -10.19 4.18
N VAL A 399 -5.89 -10.18 3.93
CA VAL A 399 -6.93 -10.32 4.97
C VAL A 399 -7.85 -11.48 4.64
N VAL A 400 -8.04 -12.42 5.58
CA VAL A 400 -8.98 -13.54 5.43
C VAL A 400 -10.41 -13.07 5.59
N ARG A 401 -11.22 -13.23 4.53
CA ARG A 401 -12.65 -12.89 4.54
C ARG A 401 -13.51 -14.10 4.91
N ALA A 402 -13.18 -15.27 4.37
CA ALA A 402 -13.89 -16.52 4.58
C ALA A 402 -12.93 -17.71 4.62
N CYS A 403 -13.31 -18.75 5.36
CA CYS A 403 -12.60 -20.02 5.47
C CYS A 403 -13.47 -21.15 4.92
N GLY A 404 -12.82 -22.26 4.56
CA GLY A 404 -13.50 -23.46 4.12
C GLY A 404 -12.58 -24.66 4.01
N CYS A 405 -13.18 -25.82 3.74
CA CYS A 405 -12.49 -27.10 3.60
C CYS A 405 -12.14 -27.38 2.13
N HIS A 406 -10.84 -27.57 1.86
CA HIS A 406 -10.28 -27.76 0.52
C HIS A 406 -9.37 -28.98 0.42
#